data_AF-A0A0X3APA4-F1
#
_entry.id   AF-A0A0X3APA4-F1
#
_cell.length_a   1.000
_cell.length_b   1.000
_cell.length_c   1.000
_cell.angle_alpha   90.00
_cell.angle_beta   90.00
_cell.angle_gamma   90.00
#
_symmetry.space_group_name_H-M   'P 1'
#
loop_
_entity.id
_entity.type
_entity.pdbx_description
1 polymer ?
#
loop_
_entity_poly.entity_id
_entity_poly.type
_entity_poly.pdbx_seq_one_letter_code
_entity_poly.pdbx_strand_id
1 'polypeptide(L)'
;MNKIFKWKIHFLVGLSIFLIIIIFADVFSIWTTPEEYIKVYEFSNNSVEWRYKSIFNYILSDIIVICFLILYIILNLIFLIKNIKFIKSIIVVIEVAVLIYLIYNFYTSYITGFDH
;
A
#
# COMPACT_ATOMS: atom_id res chain seq x y z
N MET A 1 -9.64 -24.06 14.62
CA MET A 1 -9.11 -23.41 13.39
C MET A 1 -7.98 -24.27 12.84
N ASN A 2 -8.00 -24.65 11.55
CA ASN A 2 -6.98 -25.50 10.95
C ASN A 2 -5.58 -24.89 11.05
N LYS A 3 -4.55 -25.71 11.29
CA LYS A 3 -3.14 -25.26 11.35
C LYS A 3 -2.75 -24.47 10.09
N ILE A 4 -3.08 -24.99 8.91
CA ILE A 4 -2.84 -24.34 7.61
C ILE A 4 -3.41 -22.91 7.57
N PHE A 5 -4.60 -22.71 8.12
CA PHE A 5 -5.24 -21.40 8.13
C PHE A 5 -4.54 -20.40 9.07
N LYS A 6 -4.02 -20.85 10.22
CA LYS A 6 -3.18 -20.01 11.09
C LYS A 6 -1.91 -19.57 10.38
N TRP A 7 -1.21 -20.50 9.70
CA TRP A 7 0.00 -20.20 8.95
C TRP A 7 -0.25 -19.19 7.82
N LYS A 8 -1.37 -19.34 7.09
CA LYS A 8 -1.81 -18.37 6.09
C LYS A 8 -1.91 -16.96 6.69
N ILE A 9 -2.55 -16.81 7.85
CA ILE A 9 -2.67 -15.49 8.49
C ILE A 9 -1.31 -14.92 8.88
N HIS A 10 -0.41 -15.73 9.45
CA HIS A 10 0.92 -15.24 9.85
C HIS A 10 1.73 -14.78 8.64
N PHE A 11 1.68 -15.53 7.55
CA PHE A 11 2.31 -15.15 6.28
C PHE A 11 1.75 -13.83 5.75
N LEU A 12 0.42 -13.67 5.73
CA LEU A 12 -0.23 -12.45 5.25
C LEU A 12 0.07 -11.23 6.12
N VAL A 13 0.09 -11.40 7.45
CA VAL A 13 0.51 -10.35 8.39
C VAL A 13 1.97 -9.96 8.13
N GLY A 14 2.87 -10.94 7.95
CA GLY A 14 4.28 -10.69 7.63
C GLY A 14 4.44 -9.93 6.31
N LEU A 15 3.69 -10.32 5.27
CA LEU A 15 3.68 -9.65 3.98
C LEU A 15 3.17 -8.20 4.10
N SER A 16 2.10 -7.96 4.87
CA SER A 16 1.58 -6.61 5.11
C SER A 16 2.60 -5.72 5.82
N ILE A 17 3.32 -6.25 6.81
CA ILE A 17 4.38 -5.50 7.50
C ILE A 17 5.52 -5.15 6.53
N PHE A 18 5.94 -6.11 5.69
CA PHE A 18 6.97 -5.87 4.68
C PHE A 18 6.56 -4.78 3.68
N LEU A 19 5.32 -4.82 3.19
CA LEU A 19 4.79 -3.77 2.31
C LEU A 19 4.76 -2.40 2.98
N ILE A 20 4.36 -2.32 4.25
CA ILE A 20 4.40 -1.06 5.01
C ILE A 20 5.82 -0.49 5.03
N ILE A 21 6.84 -1.32 5.26
CA ILE A 21 8.25 -0.89 5.29
C ILE A 21 8.69 -0.34 3.93
N ILE A 22 8.32 -1.02 2.83
CA ILE A 22 8.65 -0.55 1.47
C ILE A 22 8.00 0.81 1.20
N ILE A 23 6.70 0.94 1.48
CA ILE A 23 5.97 2.20 1.24
C ILE A 23 6.56 3.33 2.09
N PHE A 24 6.92 3.06 3.35
CA PHE A 24 7.59 4.05 4.19
C PHE A 24 8.96 4.47 3.64
N ALA A 25 9.73 3.54 3.09
CA ALA A 25 11.01 3.85 2.46
C ALA A 25 10.82 4.76 1.23
N ASP A 26 9.78 4.51 0.42
CA ASP A 26 9.45 5.33 -0.74
C ASP A 26 9.01 6.75 -0.34
N VAL A 27 8.07 6.87 0.60
CA VAL A 27 7.64 8.17 1.17
C VAL A 27 8.83 8.93 1.77
N PHE A 28 9.72 8.24 2.48
CA PHE A 28 10.91 8.86 3.05
C PHE A 28 11.87 9.36 1.95
N SER A 29 12.09 8.56 0.91
CA SER A 29 12.91 8.94 -0.25
C SER A 29 12.38 10.21 -0.92
N ILE A 30 11.07 10.26 -1.18
CA ILE A 30 10.40 11.41 -1.77
C ILE A 30 10.53 12.65 -0.89
N TRP A 31 10.45 12.48 0.43
CA TRP A 31 10.62 13.58 1.38
C TRP A 31 12.05 14.12 1.39
N THR A 32 13.07 13.24 1.29
CA THR A 32 14.48 13.63 1.35
C THR A 32 15.03 14.19 0.04
N THR A 33 14.61 13.65 -1.10
CA THR A 33 15.10 14.05 -2.44
C THR A 33 13.96 14.25 -3.43
N PRO A 34 13.03 15.20 -3.18
CA PRO A 34 11.87 15.42 -4.04
C PRO A 34 12.25 15.83 -5.47
N GLU A 35 13.41 16.47 -5.65
CA GLU A 35 13.91 16.92 -6.94
C GLU A 35 14.30 15.75 -7.87
N GLU A 36 14.82 14.65 -7.31
CA GLU A 36 15.15 13.44 -8.08
C GLU A 36 13.88 12.74 -8.54
N TYR A 37 12.88 12.64 -7.66
CA TYR A 37 11.55 12.14 -8.01
C TYR A 37 10.91 12.98 -9.12
N ILE A 38 10.96 14.32 -9.01
CA ILE A 38 10.41 15.22 -10.05
C ILE A 38 11.12 15.05 -11.41
N LYS A 39 12.42 14.75 -11.42
CA LYS A 39 13.20 14.52 -12.66
C LYS A 39 12.79 13.21 -13.34
N VAL A 40 12.60 12.14 -12.58
CA VAL A 40 12.17 10.83 -13.10
C VAL A 40 10.81 10.90 -13.78
N TYR A 41 9.89 11.71 -13.26
CA TYR A 41 8.55 11.83 -13.82
C TYR A 41 8.40 12.81 -14.99
N GLU A 42 9.49 13.39 -15.51
CA GLU A 42 9.52 14.37 -16.61
C GLU A 42 8.22 15.20 -16.75
N PHE A 43 7.74 15.81 -15.66
CA PHE A 43 6.55 16.65 -15.73
C PHE A 43 6.94 17.95 -16.44
N SER A 44 6.79 17.92 -17.76
CA SER A 44 6.98 19.01 -18.71
C SER A 44 6.45 20.32 -18.14
N ASN A 45 7.34 21.25 -17.75
CA ASN A 45 7.12 22.70 -17.54
C ASN A 45 5.83 23.20 -16.85
N ASN A 46 5.03 22.34 -16.22
CA ASN A 46 3.82 22.74 -15.52
C ASN A 46 4.19 23.33 -14.16
N SER A 47 3.40 24.34 -13.76
CA SER A 47 3.65 25.21 -12.63
C SER A 47 4.11 24.46 -11.37
N VAL A 48 4.98 25.11 -10.59
CA VAL A 48 5.52 24.62 -9.32
C VAL A 48 4.42 24.06 -8.40
N GLU A 49 3.23 24.67 -8.40
CA GLU A 49 2.05 24.21 -7.65
C GLU A 49 1.58 22.80 -8.03
N TRP A 50 1.58 22.45 -9.32
CA TRP A 50 1.08 21.15 -9.79
C TRP A 50 2.01 20.00 -9.35
N ARG A 51 3.31 20.29 -9.22
CA ARG A 51 4.32 19.33 -8.73
C ARG A 51 4.09 18.99 -7.27
N TYR A 52 3.97 20.00 -6.41
CA TYR A 52 3.71 19.78 -4.99
C TYR A 52 2.36 19.12 -4.73
N LYS A 53 1.33 19.47 -5.53
CA LYS A 53 0.02 18.81 -5.46
C LYS A 53 0.11 17.32 -5.82
N SER A 54 0.91 16.97 -6.83
CA SER A 54 1.07 15.56 -7.25
C SER A 54 1.84 14.74 -6.22
N ILE A 55 2.94 15.28 -5.69
CA ILE A 55 3.70 14.65 -4.58
C ILE A 55 2.81 14.47 -3.36
N PHE A 56 2.04 15.49 -2.99
CA PHE A 56 1.10 15.41 -1.87
C PHE A 56 0.05 14.32 -2.08
N ASN A 57 -0.55 14.25 -3.27
CA ASN A 57 -1.53 13.21 -3.60
C ASN A 57 -0.93 11.81 -3.55
N TYR A 58 0.31 11.64 -4.00
CA TYR A 58 1.03 10.37 -3.94
C TYR A 58 1.27 9.94 -2.49
N ILE A 59 1.87 10.82 -1.68
CA ILE A 59 2.11 10.56 -0.25
C ILE A 59 0.79 10.27 0.49
N LEU A 60 -0.28 11.02 0.18
CA LEU A 60 -1.59 10.79 0.77
C LEU A 60 -2.16 9.41 0.40
N SER A 61 -2.00 9.00 -0.86
CA SER A 61 -2.39 7.67 -1.34
C SER A 61 -1.65 6.57 -0.57
N ASP A 62 -0.34 6.72 -0.40
CA ASP A 62 0.50 5.77 0.35
C ASP A 62 0.12 5.66 1.82
N ILE A 63 -0.16 6.80 2.48
CA ILE A 63 -0.64 6.81 3.87
C ILE A 63 -1.96 6.06 3.99
N ILE A 64 -2.89 6.25 3.04
CA ILE A 64 -4.18 5.54 3.03
C ILE A 64 -3.94 4.03 2.93
N VAL A 65 -3.03 3.59 2.05
CA VAL A 65 -2.68 2.17 1.87
C VAL A 65 -2.06 1.60 3.16
N ILE A 66 -1.15 2.33 3.81
CA ILE A 66 -0.59 1.94 5.11
C ILE A 66 -1.71 1.78 6.15
N CYS A 67 -2.65 2.71 6.23
CA CYS A 67 -3.79 2.61 7.14
C CYS A 67 -4.64 1.35 6.87
N PHE A 68 -4.88 1.00 5.60
CA PHE A 68 -5.58 -0.23 5.24
C PHE A 68 -4.80 -1.49 5.63
N LEU A 69 -3.49 -1.51 5.43
CA LEU A 69 -2.63 -2.64 5.84
C LEU A 69 -2.61 -2.81 7.37
N ILE A 70 -2.55 -1.71 8.14
CA ILE A 70 -2.63 -1.76 9.61
C ILE A 70 -3.99 -2.29 10.05
N LEU A 71 -5.09 -1.79 9.47
CA LEU A 71 -6.43 -2.28 9.75
C LEU A 71 -6.56 -3.78 9.44
N TYR A 72 -6.00 -4.22 8.30
CA TYR A 72 -5.95 -5.62 7.91
C TYR A 72 -5.23 -6.50 8.94
N ILE A 73 -4.08 -6.06 9.44
CA ILE A 73 -3.32 -6.76 10.49
C ILE A 73 -4.18 -6.89 11.76
N ILE A 74 -4.77 -5.77 12.23
CA ILE A 74 -5.61 -5.76 13.43
C ILE A 74 -6.78 -6.75 13.29
N LEU A 75 -7.50 -6.72 12.16
CA LEU A 75 -8.62 -7.61 11.93
C LEU A 75 -8.20 -9.08 11.88
N ASN A 76 -7.06 -9.40 11.28
CA ASN A 76 -6.50 -10.75 11.27
C ASN A 76 -6.15 -11.24 12.69
N LEU A 77 -5.57 -10.38 13.53
CA LEU A 77 -5.30 -10.69 14.94
C LEU A 77 -6.59 -10.92 15.74
N ILE A 78 -7.61 -10.07 15.55
CA ILE A 78 -8.91 -10.27 16.21
C ILE A 78 -9.56 -11.57 15.73
N PHE A 79 -9.48 -11.88 14.43
CA PHE A 79 -10.00 -13.12 13.86
C PHE A 79 -9.30 -14.36 14.45
N LEU A 80 -7.98 -14.31 14.64
CA LEU A 80 -7.21 -15.38 15.29
C LEU A 80 -7.71 -15.69 16.70
N ILE A 81 -8.10 -14.66 17.46
CA ILE A 81 -8.52 -14.79 18.87
C ILE A 81 -9.99 -15.17 18.97
N LYS A 82 -10.88 -14.44 18.29
CA LYS A 82 -12.34 -14.54 18.48
C LYS A 82 -13.06 -15.37 17.42
N ASN A 83 -12.43 -15.65 16.27
CA ASN A 83 -12.97 -16.46 15.18
C ASN A 83 -14.41 -16.06 14.73
N ILE A 84 -14.67 -14.75 14.67
CA ILE A 84 -15.99 -14.19 14.35
C ILE A 84 -16.20 -14.17 12.84
N LYS A 85 -17.31 -14.76 12.36
CA LYS A 85 -17.63 -14.83 10.91
C LYS A 85 -17.73 -13.45 10.24
N PHE A 86 -18.27 -12.46 10.95
CA PHE A 86 -18.38 -11.09 10.45
C PHE A 86 -17.01 -10.47 10.14
N ILE A 87 -16.02 -10.65 11.03
CA ILE A 87 -14.65 -10.15 10.83
C ILE A 87 -14.03 -10.79 9.59
N LYS A 88 -14.27 -12.09 9.36
CA LYS A 88 -13.80 -12.77 8.14
C LYS A 88 -14.32 -12.08 6.87
N SER A 89 -15.59 -11.67 6.86
CA SER A 89 -16.17 -10.97 5.71
C SER A 89 -15.49 -9.63 5.45
N ILE A 90 -15.21 -8.87 6.51
CA ILE A 90 -14.50 -7.58 6.40
C ILE A 90 -13.08 -7.79 5.88
N ILE A 91 -12.35 -8.79 6.41
CA ILE A 91 -10.99 -9.13 5.96
C ILE A 91 -11.00 -9.37 4.44
N VAL A 92 -11.94 -10.18 3.93
CA VAL A 92 -12.04 -10.46 2.48
C VAL A 92 -12.28 -9.20 1.66
N VAL A 93 -13.13 -8.27 2.13
CA VAL A 93 -13.35 -6.98 1.44
C VAL A 93 -12.06 -6.17 1.35
N ILE A 94 -11.28 -6.12 2.44
CA ILE A 94 -9.99 -5.43 2.45
C ILE A 94 -8.99 -6.12 1.52
N GLU A 95 -8.94 -7.46 1.50
CA GLU A 95 -8.07 -8.22 0.58
C GLU A 95 -8.36 -7.87 -0.88
N VAL A 96 -9.64 -7.79 -1.25
CA VAL A 96 -10.05 -7.42 -2.60
C VAL A 96 -9.65 -5.97 -2.92
N ALA A 97 -9.85 -5.03 -2.01
CA ALA A 97 -9.46 -3.64 -2.21
C ALA A 97 -7.93 -3.49 -2.39
N VAL A 98 -7.14 -4.15 -1.56
CA VAL A 98 -5.67 -4.16 -1.69
C VAL A 98 -5.23 -4.83 -2.98
N LEU A 99 -5.90 -5.92 -3.40
CA LEU A 99 -5.59 -6.57 -4.68
C LEU A 99 -5.87 -5.67 -5.88
N ILE A 100 -6.99 -4.95 -5.88
CA ILE A 100 -7.32 -3.96 -6.92
C ILE A 100 -6.25 -2.87 -6.97
N TYR A 101 -5.82 -2.38 -5.80
CA TYR A 101 -4.74 -1.38 -5.71
C TYR A 101 -3.42 -1.90 -6.29
N LEU A 102 -3.01 -3.12 -5.93
CA LEU A 102 -1.79 -3.72 -6.47
C LEU A 102 -1.87 -3.91 -8.00
N ILE A 103 -3.01 -4.37 -8.52
CA ILE A 103 -3.23 -4.51 -9.97
C ILE A 103 -3.13 -3.15 -10.66
N TYR A 104 -3.74 -2.12 -10.09
CA TYR A 104 -3.68 -0.75 -10.61
C TYR A 104 -2.23 -0.23 -10.66
N ASN A 105 -1.46 -0.46 -9.59
CA ASN A 105 -0.05 -0.07 -9.56
C ASN A 105 0.79 -0.85 -10.57
N PHE A 106 0.65 -2.18 -10.65
CA PHE A 106 1.34 -2.98 -11.67
C PHE A 106 1.01 -2.53 -13.09
N TYR A 107 -0.26 -2.24 -13.37
CA TYR A 107 -0.71 -1.73 -14.66
C TYR A 107 -0.11 -0.36 -14.98
N THR A 108 -0.08 0.54 -13.99
CA THR A 108 0.53 1.87 -14.12
C THR A 108 2.02 1.75 -14.39
N SER A 109 2.76 0.97 -13.58
CA SER A 109 4.19 0.71 -13.78
C SER A 109 4.50 0.06 -15.13
N TYR A 110 3.62 -0.82 -15.63
CA TYR A 110 3.78 -1.43 -16.95
C TYR A 110 3.64 -0.39 -18.08
N ILE A 111 2.67 0.53 -17.97
CA ILE A 111 2.44 1.57 -18.97
C ILE A 111 3.51 2.66 -18.92
N THR A 112 3.91 3.08 -17.73
CA THR A 112 4.92 4.13 -17.55
C THR A 112 6.34 3.60 -17.73
N GLY A 113 6.50 2.30 -18.01
CA GLY A 113 7.78 1.71 -18.37
C GLY A 113 8.76 1.63 -17.20
N PHE A 114 8.35 1.13 -16.04
CA PHE A 114 9.26 0.77 -14.93
C PHE A 114 10.32 1.83 -14.56
N ASP A 115 10.07 3.12 -14.81
CA ASP A 115 10.94 4.21 -14.36
C ASP A 115 10.72 4.53 -12.86
N HIS A 116 10.28 3.55 -12.06
CA HIS A 116 10.33 3.56 -10.58
C HIS A 116 11.13 2.38 -10.09
#